data_AF-A0A1F8RUE2-F1
#
_entry.id   AF-A0A1F8RUE2-F1
#
_cell.length_a   1.000
_cell.length_b   1.000
_cell.length_c   1.000
_cell.angle_alpha   90.00
_cell.angle_beta   90.00
_cell.angle_gamma   90.00
#
_symmetry.space_group_name_H-M   'P 1'
#
loop_
_entity.id
_entity.type
_entity.pdbx_description
1 polymer ?
#
loop_
_entity_poly.entity_id
_entity_poly.type
_entity_poly.pdbx_seq_one_letter_code
_entity_poly.pdbx_strand_id
1 'polypeptide(L)'
;METAPFAQAPIPEARPASLREVYLRRLRRLLRLRHQHEQELNRQGIRLLNHSVFAAYCDCRAIGVGEEARQILRQANVALRLNMVDAAPGFRAEASRRSA
;
A
#
# COMPACT_ATOMS: atom_id res chain seq x y z
N MET A 1 16.62 30.16 -22.73
CA MET A 1 16.68 28.83 -22.08
C MET A 1 15.28 28.24 -22.19
N GLU A 2 14.97 27.62 -23.33
CA GLU A 2 13.64 27.06 -23.61
C GLU A 2 13.45 25.77 -22.81
N THR A 3 12.56 25.80 -21.83
CA THR A 3 12.08 24.59 -21.17
C THR A 3 11.03 23.95 -22.06
N ALA A 4 11.45 22.99 -22.89
CA ALA A 4 10.50 22.16 -23.62
C ALA A 4 9.57 21.46 -22.62
N PRO A 5 8.23 21.54 -22.77
CA PRO A 5 7.32 20.82 -21.90
C PRO A 5 7.54 19.32 -22.11
N PHE A 6 7.75 18.56 -21.03
CA PHE A 6 7.78 17.10 -21.09
C PHE A 6 6.48 16.66 -21.76
N ALA A 7 6.59 16.04 -22.94
CA ALA A 7 5.46 15.44 -23.62
C ALA A 7 4.81 14.45 -22.63
N GLN A 8 3.64 14.82 -22.11
CA GLN A 8 2.85 13.94 -21.26
C GLN A 8 2.38 12.80 -22.15
N ALA A 9 3.13 11.71 -22.15
CA ALA A 9 2.63 10.45 -22.66
C ALA A 9 1.32 10.15 -21.91
N PRO A 10 0.22 9.83 -22.60
CA PRO A 10 -1.02 9.48 -21.93
C PRO A 10 -0.73 8.32 -21.00
N ILE A 11 -0.96 8.50 -19.70
CA ILE A 11 -0.86 7.42 -18.73
C ILE A 11 -1.93 6.41 -19.16
N PRO A 12 -1.57 5.21 -19.64
CA PRO A 12 -2.56 4.27 -20.10
C PRO A 12 -3.48 3.96 -18.93
N GLU A 13 -4.78 4.21 -19.09
CA GLU A 13 -5.78 3.83 -18.10
C GLU A 13 -5.65 2.32 -17.87
N ALA A 14 -5.16 1.97 -16.69
CA ALA A 14 -4.95 0.58 -16.36
C ALA A 14 -6.30 -0.12 -16.33
N ARG A 15 -6.46 -1.17 -17.14
CA ARG A 15 -7.71 -1.92 -17.19
C ARG A 15 -8.07 -2.43 -15.78
N PRO A 16 -9.33 -2.36 -15.36
CA PRO A 16 -9.73 -2.70 -13.99
C PRO A 16 -9.33 -4.14 -13.58
N ALA A 17 -9.39 -5.10 -14.52
CA ALA A 17 -8.91 -6.47 -14.30
C ALA A 17 -7.39 -6.56 -14.07
N SER A 18 -6.59 -5.75 -14.76
CA SER A 18 -5.14 -5.67 -14.52
C SER A 18 -4.80 -4.97 -13.21
N LEU A 19 -5.60 -3.97 -12.81
CA LEU A 19 -5.40 -3.29 -11.52
C LEU A 19 -5.64 -4.23 -10.35
N ARG A 20 -6.76 -4.98 -10.36
CA ARG A 20 -7.06 -6.00 -9.34
C ARG A 20 -5.85 -6.90 -9.09
N GLU A 21 -5.29 -7.46 -10.15
CA GLU A 21 -4.20 -8.41 -10.01
C GLU A 21 -2.92 -7.74 -9.47
N VAL A 22 -2.60 -6.53 -9.93
CA VAL A 22 -1.44 -5.76 -9.46
C VAL A 22 -1.52 -5.51 -7.95
N TYR A 23 -2.67 -5.05 -7.44
CA TYR A 23 -2.82 -4.75 -6.01
C TYR A 23 -2.76 -6.01 -5.14
N LEU A 24 -3.40 -7.11 -5.57
CA LEU A 24 -3.34 -8.37 -4.82
C LEU A 24 -1.94 -8.99 -4.84
N ARG A 25 -1.22 -8.91 -5.97
CA ARG A 25 0.19 -9.33 -6.06
C ARG A 25 1.08 -8.51 -5.13
N ARG A 26 0.88 -7.19 -5.08
CA ARG A 26 1.61 -6.28 -4.17
C ARG A 26 1.37 -6.68 -2.71
N LEU A 27 0.12 -6.90 -2.31
CA LEU A 27 -0.24 -7.34 -0.97
C LEU A 27 0.46 -8.66 -0.59
N ARG A 28 0.40 -9.67 -1.47
CA ARG A 28 1.07 -10.96 -1.26
C ARG A 28 2.59 -10.83 -1.14
N ARG A 29 3.21 -9.92 -1.91
CA ARG A 29 4.66 -9.70 -1.85
C ARG A 29 5.08 -9.10 -0.51
N LEU A 30 4.34 -8.12 -0.01
CA LEU A 30 4.63 -7.48 1.28
C LEU A 30 4.47 -8.46 2.45
N LEU A 31 3.44 -9.32 2.40
CA LEU A 31 3.24 -10.37 3.40
C LEU A 31 4.38 -11.39 3.39
N ARG A 32 4.85 -11.78 2.21
CA ARG A 32 6.02 -12.67 2.07
C ARG A 32 7.29 -12.04 2.65
N LEU A 33 7.57 -10.77 2.31
CA LEU A 33 8.73 -10.06 2.86
C LEU A 33 8.67 -9.94 4.39
N ARG A 34 7.49 -9.66 4.94
CA ARG A 34 7.28 -9.61 6.40
C ARG A 34 7.64 -10.93 7.06
N HIS A 35 7.19 -12.04 6.49
CA HIS A 35 7.44 -13.36 7.07
C HIS A 35 8.90 -13.80 6.88
N GLN A 36 9.48 -13.59 5.70
CA GLN A 36 10.86 -13.98 5.39
C GLN A 36 11.88 -13.28 6.29
N HIS A 37 11.66 -12.01 6.59
CA HIS A 37 12.61 -11.20 7.35
C HIS A 37 12.14 -10.94 8.80
N GLU A 38 11.19 -11.71 9.32
CA GLU A 38 10.63 -11.47 10.65
C GLU A 38 11.67 -11.59 11.79
N GLN A 39 12.68 -12.44 11.58
CA GLN A 39 13.76 -12.68 12.55
C GLN A 39 14.97 -11.76 12.34
N GLU A 40 15.10 -11.18 11.15
CA GLU A 40 16.26 -10.36 10.75
C GLU A 40 15.99 -8.86 10.92
N LEU A 41 14.73 -8.45 10.81
CA LEU A 41 14.34 -7.05 10.95
C LEU A 41 14.19 -6.64 12.41
N ASN A 42 14.70 -5.45 12.72
CA ASN A 42 14.38 -4.77 13.96
C ASN A 42 12.88 -4.40 14.03
N ARG A 43 12.43 -3.99 15.23
CA ARG A 43 11.02 -3.64 15.49
C ARG A 43 10.49 -2.55 14.55
N GLN A 44 11.32 -1.58 14.15
CA GLN A 44 10.91 -0.51 13.25
C GLN A 44 10.70 -1.02 11.82
N GLY A 45 11.56 -1.90 11.33
CA GLY A 45 11.41 -2.56 10.03
C GLY A 45 10.11 -3.36 9.93
N ILE A 46 9.78 -4.12 10.99
CA ILE A 46 8.51 -4.85 11.07
C ILE A 46 7.30 -3.90 11.08
N ARG A 47 7.39 -2.78 11.81
CA ARG A 47 6.33 -1.74 11.82
C ARG A 47 6.13 -1.14 10.42
N LEU A 48 7.21 -0.83 9.71
CA LEU A 48 7.14 -0.27 8.36
C LEU A 48 6.48 -1.24 7.36
N LEU A 49 6.83 -2.53 7.46
CA LEU A 49 6.18 -3.56 6.63
C LEU A 49 4.70 -3.72 6.96
N ASN A 50 4.31 -3.70 8.24
CA ASN A 50 2.90 -3.74 8.63
C ASN A 50 2.13 -2.53 8.07
N HIS A 51 2.72 -1.32 8.13
CA HIS A 51 2.10 -0.12 7.55
C HIS A 51 1.95 -0.24 6.03
N SER A 52 2.97 -0.75 5.35
CA SER A 52 2.94 -0.98 3.90
C SER A 52 1.87 -2.01 3.51
N VAL A 53 1.73 -3.09 4.29
CA VAL A 53 0.66 -4.09 4.11
C VAL A 53 -0.72 -3.44 4.29
N PHE A 54 -0.89 -2.60 5.31
CA PHE A 54 -2.13 -1.89 5.56
C PHE A 54 -2.49 -0.91 4.43
N ALA A 55 -1.53 -0.12 3.95
CA ALA A 55 -1.74 0.77 2.81
C ALA A 55 -2.16 -0.02 1.55
N ALA A 56 -1.49 -1.12 1.24
CA ALA A 56 -1.86 -1.98 0.11
C ALA A 56 -3.25 -2.62 0.28
N TYR A 57 -3.66 -2.94 1.51
CA TYR A 57 -5.02 -3.38 1.80
C TYR A 57 -6.06 -2.28 1.55
N CYS A 58 -5.78 -1.04 1.97
CA CYS A 58 -6.63 0.12 1.68
C CYS A 58 -6.76 0.35 0.17
N ASP A 59 -5.67 0.23 -0.59
CA ASP A 59 -5.70 0.31 -2.05
C ASP A 59 -6.62 -0.77 -2.65
N CYS A 60 -6.52 -2.01 -2.17
CA CYS A 60 -7.42 -3.10 -2.58
C CYS A 60 -8.89 -2.79 -2.26
N ARG A 61 -9.18 -2.17 -1.10
CA ARG A 61 -10.54 -1.75 -0.75
C ARG A 61 -11.05 -0.65 -1.65
N ALA A 62 -10.22 0.34 -1.99
CA ALA A 62 -10.60 1.47 -2.82
C ALA A 62 -11.06 1.03 -4.22
N ILE A 63 -10.48 -0.05 -4.75
CA ILE A 63 -10.87 -0.62 -6.05
C ILE A 63 -11.91 -1.75 -5.96
N GLY A 64 -12.49 -1.99 -4.78
CA GLY A 64 -13.57 -2.98 -4.59
C GLY A 64 -13.13 -4.44 -4.36
N VAL A 65 -11.83 -4.74 -4.30
CA VAL A 65 -11.31 -6.13 -4.11
C VAL A 65 -10.98 -6.46 -2.65
N GLY A 66 -11.67 -5.80 -1.72
CA GLY A 66 -11.40 -5.88 -0.28
C GLY A 66 -11.62 -7.27 0.34
N GLU A 67 -12.56 -8.06 -0.16
CA GLU A 67 -12.81 -9.42 0.37
C GLU A 67 -11.68 -10.38 0.05
N GLU A 68 -11.19 -10.36 -1.19
CA GLU A 68 -10.05 -11.17 -1.61
C GLU A 68 -8.79 -10.79 -0.83
N ALA A 69 -8.59 -9.49 -0.62
CA ALA A 69 -7.51 -8.98 0.21
C ALA A 69 -7.64 -9.46 1.67
N ARG A 70 -8.85 -9.47 2.24
CA ARG A 70 -9.12 -10.05 3.57
C ARG A 70 -8.78 -11.53 3.63
N GLN A 71 -9.13 -12.30 2.59
CA GLN A 71 -8.82 -13.73 2.52
C GLN A 71 -7.30 -13.96 2.51
N ILE A 72 -6.55 -13.17 1.73
CA ILE A 72 -5.09 -13.23 1.70
C ILE A 72 -4.49 -12.93 3.09
N LEU A 73 -5.00 -11.91 3.78
CA LEU A 73 -4.55 -11.57 5.13
C LEU A 73 -4.80 -12.71 6.14
N ARG A 74 -5.98 -13.34 6.07
CA ARG A 74 -6.32 -14.51 6.91
C ARG A 74 -5.38 -15.69 6.64
N GLN A 75 -5.11 -16.01 5.36
CA GLN A 75 -4.22 -17.09 4.97
C GLN A 75 -2.78 -16.88 5.43
N ALA A 76 -2.30 -15.64 5.37
CA ALA A 76 -0.96 -15.30 5.82
C ALA A 76 -0.81 -15.35 7.36
N ASN A 77 -1.89 -15.68 8.09
CA ASN A 77 -1.98 -15.73 9.55
C ASN A 77 -1.35 -14.51 10.24
N VAL A 78 -1.37 -13.38 9.53
CA VAL A 78 -0.85 -12.15 10.09
C VAL A 78 -1.92 -11.66 11.03
N ALA A 79 -1.76 -12.01 12.30
CA ALA A 79 -2.25 -11.20 13.39
C ALA A 79 -1.57 -9.84 13.24
N LEU A 80 -2.04 -9.03 12.29
CA LEU A 80 -1.73 -7.62 12.26
C LEU A 80 -2.36 -7.14 13.57
N ARG A 81 -1.56 -7.09 14.63
CA ARG A 81 -1.75 -6.08 15.67
C ARG A 81 -1.56 -4.76 14.95
N LEU A 82 -2.61 -4.33 14.23
CA LEU A 82 -2.83 -2.96 13.84
C LEU A 82 -3.06 -2.20 15.15
N ASN A 83 -2.03 -2.15 16.00
CA ASN A 83 -1.94 -1.21 17.08
C ASN A 83 -1.71 0.13 16.38
N MET A 84 -2.82 0.70 15.93
CA MET A 84 -2.95 2.03 15.34
C MET A 84 -2.69 3.14 16.37
N VAL A 85 -2.10 2.79 17.52
CA VAL A 85 -1.85 3.66 18.68
C VAL A 85 -0.47 4.33 18.60
N ASP A 86 0.45 3.79 17.80
CA ASP A 86 1.78 4.37 17.56
C ASP A 86 1.90 4.97 16.14
N ALA A 87 0.79 5.40 15.53
CA ALA A 87 0.87 6.27 14.36
C ALA A 87 1.55 7.57 14.80
N ALA A 88 2.86 7.66 14.58
CA ALA A 88 3.62 8.87 14.80
C ALA A 88 2.87 10.06 14.18
N PRO A 89 2.71 11.18 14.91
CA PRO A 89 2.00 12.35 14.42
C PRO A 89 2.83 12.99 13.30
N GLY A 90 2.58 12.61 12.06
CA GLY A 90 3.38 13.11 10.94
C GLY A 90 2.77 12.95 9.56
N PHE A 91 1.85 12.02 9.35
CA PHE A 91 1.18 11.86 8.05
C PHE A 91 -0.11 12.67 7.98
N ARG A 92 0.00 14.01 8.13
CA ARG A 92 -1.08 14.91 7.72
C ARG A 92 -1.11 14.92 6.21
N ALA A 93 -2.24 14.50 5.66
CA ALA A 93 -2.58 14.68 4.25
C ALA A 93 -2.55 16.18 3.91
N GLU A 94 -1.54 16.61 3.15
CA GLU A 94 -1.61 17.86 2.40
C GLU A 94 -2.55 17.68 1.21
N ALA A 95 -3.85 17.71 1.51
CA ALA A 95 -4.89 17.84 0.52
C ALA A 95 -5.82 18.98 0.97
N SER A 96 -5.32 20.22 0.92
CA SER A 96 -6.13 21.43 0.74
C SER A 96 -5.24 22.68 0.74
N ARG A 97 -4.90 23.18 -0.45
CA ARG A 97 -4.84 24.61 -0.78
C ARG A 97 -4.49 24.80 -2.26
N ARG A 98 -5.49 24.63 -3.12
CA ARG A 98 -5.63 25.41 -4.36
C ARG A 98 -7.02 26.01 -4.36
N SER A 99 -7.12 27.22 -3.83
CA SER A 99 -8.20 28.17 -4.08
C SER A 99 -7.71 29.52 -3.57
N ALA A 100 -7.11 30.28 -4.48
CA ALA A 100 -7.11 31.74 -4.56
C ALA A 100 -6.52 32.10 -5.93
#